data_AF-A0A0B6XYH8-F1
#
_entry.id   AF-A0A0B6XYH8-F1
#
_cell.length_a   1.000
_cell.length_b   1.000
_cell.length_c   1.000
_cell.angle_alpha   90.00
_cell.angle_beta   90.00
_cell.angle_gamma   90.00
#
_symmetry.space_group_name_H-M   'P 1'
#
loop_
_entity.id
_entity.type
_entity.pdbx_description
1 polymer ?
#
loop_
_entity_poly.entity_id
_entity_poly.type
_entity_poly.pdbx_seq_one_letter_code
_entity_poly.pdbx_strand_id
1 'polypeptide(L)'
;LFLATEDGKVRKMIRFPGTDKTCLIEEIKIVANGHPRPVKNMKISNSKGAIYISTEGEILKVPVERCSRFTSSIACINAQDPYCGWDTLIQACTPPPNGHVHSNYWEQDFRHCPVLDSPIDGGWSAWSEWSVCRQVGT
;
A
#
# COMPACT_ATOMS: atom_id res chain seq x y z
N LEU A 1 -8.02 -8.70 -2.07
CA LEU A 1 -9.27 -7.99 -2.43
C LEU A 1 -8.96 -6.50 -2.56
N PHE A 2 -9.51 -5.81 -3.56
CA PHE A 2 -9.42 -4.35 -3.68
C PHE A 2 -10.83 -3.76 -3.69
N LEU A 3 -11.07 -2.74 -2.87
CA LEU A 3 -12.35 -2.06 -2.74
C LEU A 3 -12.17 -0.57 -3.03
N ALA A 4 -12.95 -0.01 -3.93
CA ALA A 4 -13.00 1.43 -4.16
C ALA A 4 -14.07 2.06 -3.26
N THR A 5 -13.81 3.27 -2.78
CA THR A 5 -14.77 4.07 -2.01
C THR A 5 -15.20 5.31 -2.80
N GLU A 6 -16.37 5.85 -2.48
CA GLU A 6 -16.91 7.05 -3.13
C GLU A 6 -16.04 8.30 -2.88
N ASP A 7 -15.36 8.36 -1.74
CA ASP A 7 -14.44 9.45 -1.36
C ASP A 7 -13.04 9.33 -1.99
N GLY A 8 -12.87 8.48 -3.01
CA GLY A 8 -11.64 8.43 -3.80
C GLY A 8 -10.51 7.66 -3.11
N LYS A 9 -10.83 6.60 -2.36
CA LYS A 9 -9.82 5.69 -1.81
C LYS A 9 -9.94 4.31 -2.44
N VAL A 10 -8.82 3.60 -2.48
CA VAL A 10 -8.76 2.17 -2.79
C VAL A 10 -8.18 1.45 -1.59
N ARG A 11 -8.94 0.50 -1.05
CA ARG A 11 -8.57 -0.33 0.09
C ARG A 11 -8.13 -1.70 -0.39
N LYS A 12 -6.88 -2.07 -0.07
CA LYS A 12 -6.34 -3.42 -0.25
C LYS A 12 -6.61 -4.22 1.01
N MET A 13 -7.30 -5.35 0.87
CA MET A 13 -7.69 -6.22 1.98
C MET A 13 -7.26 -7.66 1.73
N ILE A 14 -6.94 -8.37 2.82
CA ILE A 14 -6.71 -9.81 2.84
C ILE A 14 -7.84 -10.52 3.57
N ARG A 15 -8.28 -11.66 3.04
CA ARG A 15 -9.21 -12.58 3.69
C ARG A 15 -8.47 -13.87 4.03
N PHE A 16 -8.58 -14.30 5.27
CA PHE A 16 -7.92 -15.51 5.75
C PHE A 16 -8.64 -16.77 5.27
N PRO A 17 -7.92 -17.73 4.63
CA PRO A 17 -8.52 -18.99 4.21
C PRO A 17 -9.23 -19.71 5.36
N GLY A 18 -10.43 -20.22 5.11
CA GLY A 18 -11.21 -20.95 6.12
C GLY A 18 -11.83 -20.10 7.24
N THR A 19 -11.73 -18.78 7.18
CA THR A 19 -12.35 -17.86 8.16
C THR A 19 -13.05 -16.69 7.47
N ASP A 20 -13.90 -15.98 8.20
CA ASP A 20 -14.47 -14.70 7.74
C ASP A 20 -13.64 -13.49 8.14
N LYS A 21 -12.46 -13.71 8.74
CA LYS A 21 -11.55 -12.64 9.13
C LYS A 21 -10.99 -11.96 7.89
N THR A 22 -11.20 -10.66 7.81
CA THR A 22 -10.70 -9.78 6.75
C THR A 22 -9.98 -8.60 7.37
N CYS A 23 -8.81 -8.24 6.86
CA CYS A 23 -8.00 -7.13 7.37
C CYS A 23 -7.71 -6.11 6.26
N LEU A 24 -7.72 -4.82 6.61
CA LEU A 24 -7.21 -3.75 5.76
C LEU A 24 -5.69 -3.73 5.84
N ILE A 25 -5.02 -3.92 4.70
CA ILE A 25 -3.55 -3.86 4.59
C ILE A 25 -3.11 -2.46 4.19
N GLU A 26 -3.85 -1.83 3.27
CA GLU A 26 -3.43 -0.57 2.70
C GLU A 26 -4.61 0.25 2.23
N GLU A 27 -4.55 1.57 2.46
CA GLU A 27 -5.47 2.55 1.90
C GLU A 27 -4.71 3.50 0.97
N ILE A 28 -5.11 3.50 -0.30
CA ILE A 28 -4.52 4.31 -1.36
C ILE A 28 -5.46 5.48 -1.63
N LYS A 29 -4.99 6.70 -1.40
CA LYS A 29 -5.75 7.90 -1.72
C LYS A 29 -5.54 8.25 -3.19
N ILE A 30 -6.63 8.31 -3.95
CA ILE A 30 -6.63 8.69 -5.36
C ILE A 30 -6.79 10.20 -5.40
N VAL A 31 -5.68 10.89 -5.66
CA VAL A 31 -5.62 12.35 -5.70
C VAL A 31 -5.13 12.83 -7.06
N ALA A 32 -5.73 13.90 -7.58
CA ALA A 32 -5.24 14.61 -8.75
C ALA A 32 -5.30 16.11 -8.49
N ASN A 33 -4.17 16.79 -8.69
CA ASN A 33 -3.97 18.20 -8.34
C ASN A 33 -4.28 18.50 -6.86
N GLY A 34 -3.89 17.60 -5.95
CA GLY A 34 -4.11 17.76 -4.51
C GLY A 34 -5.54 17.48 -4.03
N HIS A 35 -6.48 17.18 -4.93
CA HIS A 35 -7.87 16.90 -4.58
C HIS A 35 -8.22 15.41 -4.76
N PRO A 36 -8.97 14.79 -3.83
CA PRO A 36 -9.50 13.44 -4.01
C PRO A 36 -10.32 13.31 -5.29
N ARG A 37 -10.13 12.21 -6.02
CA ARG A 37 -10.88 11.91 -7.24
C ARG A 37 -11.71 10.65 -7.07
N PRO A 38 -13.02 10.69 -7.37
CA PRO A 38 -13.85 9.49 -7.35
C PRO A 38 -13.32 8.43 -8.30
N VAL A 39 -13.24 7.19 -7.82
CA VAL A 39 -12.90 6.03 -8.65
C VAL A 39 -14.11 5.67 -9.51
N LYS A 40 -13.95 5.66 -10.83
CA LYS A 40 -15.02 5.28 -11.78
C LYS A 40 -15.00 3.80 -12.11
N ASN A 41 -13.81 3.24 -12.36
CA ASN A 41 -13.61 1.81 -12.60
C ASN A 41 -12.26 1.38 -12.06
N MET A 42 -12.15 0.08 -11.76
CA MET A 42 -10.92 -0.56 -11.34
C MET A 42 -10.78 -1.94 -12.00
N LYS A 43 -9.63 -2.22 -12.60
CA LYS A 43 -9.30 -3.56 -13.13
C LYS A 43 -7.91 -4.00 -12.68
N ILE A 44 -7.79 -5.27 -12.29
CA ILE A 44 -6.51 -5.91 -12.00
C ILE A 44 -5.91 -6.53 -13.27
N SER A 45 -4.62 -6.36 -13.45
CA SER A 45 -3.84 -7.03 -14.49
C SER A 45 -2.78 -7.90 -13.82
N ASN A 46 -3.03 -9.20 -13.78
CA ASN A 46 -2.10 -10.17 -13.18
C ASN A 46 -0.76 -10.19 -13.91
N SER A 47 -0.78 -10.13 -15.25
CA SER A 47 0.44 -10.13 -16.08
C SER A 47 1.31 -8.89 -15.88
N LYS A 48 0.72 -7.76 -15.47
CA LYS A 48 1.45 -6.52 -15.20
C LYS A 48 1.66 -6.25 -13.72
N GLY A 49 1.17 -7.11 -12.83
CA GLY A 49 1.24 -6.93 -11.38
C GLY A 49 0.67 -5.60 -10.90
N ALA A 50 -0.44 -5.13 -11.50
CA ALA A 50 -0.96 -3.79 -11.22
C ALA A 50 -2.48 -3.72 -11.25
N ILE A 51 -3.05 -2.79 -10.48
CA ILE A 51 -4.42 -2.31 -10.63
C ILE A 51 -4.42 -1.05 -11.49
N TYR A 52 -5.36 -1.00 -12.42
CA TYR A 52 -5.66 0.16 -13.25
C TYR A 52 -6.93 0.81 -12.73
N ILE A 53 -6.83 2.09 -12.38
CA ILE A 53 -7.91 2.86 -11.77
C ILE A 53 -8.24 4.00 -12.71
N SER A 54 -9.48 4.09 -13.18
CA SER A 54 -9.94 5.22 -14.00
C SER A 54 -10.66 6.25 -13.14
N THR A 55 -10.30 7.52 -13.30
CA THR A 55 -11.03 8.67 -12.75
C THR A 55 -11.79 9.38 -13.88
N GLU A 56 -12.31 10.59 -13.63
CA GLU A 56 -13.02 11.39 -14.64
C GLU A 56 -12.13 11.94 -15.77
N GLY A 57 -10.80 11.88 -15.63
CA GLY A 57 -9.88 12.40 -16.66
C GLY A 57 -8.55 11.67 -16.79
N GLU A 58 -8.28 10.68 -15.94
CA GLU A 58 -7.00 9.97 -15.98
C GLU A 58 -7.15 8.47 -15.72
N ILE A 59 -6.11 7.73 -16.07
CA ILE A 59 -5.95 6.32 -15.70
C ILE A 59 -4.65 6.20 -14.91
N LEU A 60 -4.77 5.74 -13.69
CA LEU A 60 -3.65 5.48 -12.80
C LEU A 60 -3.31 3.99 -12.85
N LYS A 61 -2.02 3.68 -13.05
CA LYS A 61 -1.47 2.35 -12.85
C LYS A 61 -0.84 2.30 -11.48
N VAL A 62 -1.38 1.48 -10.59
CA VAL A 62 -0.84 1.27 -9.25
C VAL A 62 -0.34 -0.17 -9.13
N PRO A 63 0.97 -0.39 -8.90
CA PRO A 63 1.51 -1.72 -8.62
C PRO A 63 0.81 -2.37 -7.42
N VAL A 64 0.56 -3.69 -7.49
CA VAL A 64 -0.06 -4.44 -6.39
C VAL A 64 0.88 -4.63 -5.21
N GLU A 65 2.16 -4.80 -5.50
CA GLU A 65 3.24 -4.73 -4.53
C GLU A 65 3.67 -3.26 -4.41
N ARG A 66 3.87 -2.77 -3.19
CA ARG A 66 4.51 -1.47 -2.95
C ARG A 66 5.44 -1.56 -1.76
N CYS A 67 6.25 -2.61 -1.74
CA CYS A 67 7.01 -3.02 -0.56
C CYS A 67 8.06 -1.98 -0.14
N SER A 68 8.59 -1.21 -1.10
CA SER A 68 9.57 -0.14 -0.87
C SER A 68 9.11 0.96 0.09
N ARG A 69 7.81 1.04 0.40
CA ARG A 69 7.25 1.94 1.41
C ARG A 69 7.64 1.56 2.84
N PHE A 70 8.06 0.32 3.07
CA PHE A 70 8.50 -0.15 4.38
C PHE A 70 10.02 -0.17 4.43
N THR A 71 10.59 0.78 5.16
CA THR A 71 12.05 1.03 5.21
C THR A 71 12.76 0.26 6.32
N SER A 72 12.03 -0.45 7.18
CA SER A 72 12.58 -1.28 8.25
C SER A 72 11.99 -2.69 8.23
N SER A 73 12.74 -3.65 8.79
CA SER A 73 12.28 -5.03 8.91
C SER A 73 10.96 -5.12 9.68
N ILE A 74 10.87 -4.41 10.80
CA ILE A 74 9.67 -4.37 11.63
C ILE A 74 8.49 -3.83 10.84
N ALA A 75 8.64 -2.70 10.13
CA ALA A 75 7.55 -2.15 9.32
C ALA A 75 7.13 -3.10 8.19
N CYS A 76 8.09 -3.76 7.54
CA CYS A 76 7.82 -4.70 6.45
C CYS A 76 7.03 -5.93 6.93
N ILE A 77 7.46 -6.55 8.02
CA ILE A 77 6.79 -7.72 8.60
C ILE A 77 5.43 -7.33 9.18
N ASN A 78 5.34 -6.19 9.87
CA ASN A 78 4.09 -5.71 10.47
C ASN A 78 3.07 -5.21 9.46
N ALA A 79 3.49 -4.88 8.24
CA ALA A 79 2.58 -4.56 7.15
C ALA A 79 1.69 -5.75 6.77
N GLN A 80 2.19 -6.98 6.96
CA GLN A 80 1.48 -8.23 6.70
C GLN A 80 0.85 -8.27 5.30
N ASP A 81 1.53 -7.62 4.36
CA ASP A 81 1.17 -7.58 2.96
C ASP A 81 1.65 -8.87 2.30
N PRO A 82 0.76 -9.70 1.70
CA PRO A 82 1.15 -10.98 1.11
C PRO A 82 2.13 -10.84 -0.05
N TYR A 83 2.29 -9.63 -0.61
CA TYR A 83 3.27 -9.36 -1.66
C TYR A 83 4.65 -8.97 -1.13
N CYS A 84 4.81 -8.72 0.17
CA CYS A 84 6.02 -8.13 0.73
C CYS A 84 6.64 -8.99 1.83
N GLY A 85 7.97 -9.00 1.86
CA GLY A 85 8.79 -9.60 2.91
C GLY A 85 10.14 -8.89 3.01
N TRP A 86 10.81 -9.07 4.14
CA TRP A 86 12.11 -8.47 4.42
C TRP A 86 13.22 -9.33 3.83
N ASP A 87 13.99 -8.76 2.90
CA ASP A 87 15.20 -9.39 2.37
C ASP A 87 16.39 -9.00 3.25
N THR A 88 16.94 -10.00 3.95
CA THR A 88 18.06 -9.82 4.89
C THR A 88 19.41 -9.58 4.20
N LEU A 89 19.56 -9.95 2.93
CA LEU A 89 20.81 -9.74 2.20
C LEU A 89 20.98 -8.28 1.78
N ILE A 90 19.90 -7.66 1.33
CA ILE A 90 19.90 -6.27 0.86
C ILE A 90 19.30 -5.27 1.86
N GLN A 91 18.81 -5.77 3.01
CA GLN A 91 18.21 -4.97 4.08
C GLN A 91 17.06 -4.08 3.57
N ALA A 92 16.14 -4.67 2.82
CA ALA A 92 15.01 -3.95 2.24
C ALA A 92 13.75 -4.81 2.17
N CYS A 93 12.58 -4.14 2.23
CA CYS A 93 11.30 -4.79 2.01
C CYS A 93 11.04 -4.95 0.51
N THR A 94 10.86 -6.20 0.07
CA THR A 94 10.76 -6.54 -1.36
C THR A 94 9.67 -7.58 -1.64
N PRO A 95 9.23 -7.69 -2.90
CA PRO A 95 8.56 -8.89 -3.38
C PRO A 95 9.43 -10.14 -3.22
N PRO A 96 8.84 -11.35 -3.17
CA PRO A 96 9.61 -12.58 -3.03
C PRO A 96 10.63 -12.72 -4.17
N PRO A 97 11.91 -13.01 -3.84
CA PRO A 97 12.98 -13.07 -4.84
C PRO A 97 12.70 -14.19 -5.84
N ASN A 98 12.63 -13.83 -7.13
CA ASN A 98 12.22 -14.74 -8.22
C ASN A 98 10.86 -15.44 -7.99
N GLY A 99 9.98 -14.88 -7.15
CA GLY A 99 8.72 -15.51 -6.76
C GLY A 99 8.86 -16.64 -5.73
N HIS A 100 10.05 -16.87 -5.18
CA HIS A 100 10.30 -17.91 -4.18
C HIS A 100 10.04 -17.41 -2.75
N VAL A 101 8.85 -17.69 -2.25
CA VAL A 101 8.37 -17.32 -0.89
C VAL A 101 9.05 -18.09 0.25
N HIS A 102 9.87 -19.10 -0.06
CA HIS A 102 10.56 -19.96 0.93
C HIS A 102 12.07 -19.79 0.93
N SER A 103 12.56 -18.66 0.42
CA SER A 103 13.98 -18.33 0.46
C SER A 103 14.40 -18.08 1.91
N ASN A 104 15.48 -18.71 2.37
CA ASN A 104 15.93 -18.64 3.77
C ASN A 104 16.40 -17.24 4.21
N TYR A 105 16.62 -16.33 3.26
CA TYR A 105 17.03 -14.94 3.49
C TYR A 105 15.88 -13.93 3.29
N TRP A 106 14.67 -14.40 2.98
CA TRP A 106 13.48 -13.58 2.77
C TRP A 106 12.40 -13.94 3.79
N GLU A 107 12.06 -12.99 4.65
CA GLU A 107 11.19 -13.19 5.81
C GLU A 107 9.84 -12.52 5.60
N GLN A 108 8.74 -13.21 5.89
CA GLN A 108 7.39 -12.67 5.78
C GLN A 108 6.51 -13.21 6.91
N ASP A 109 5.56 -12.39 7.37
CA ASP A 109 4.40 -12.88 8.12
C ASP A 109 3.12 -12.27 7.54
N PHE A 110 2.11 -13.10 7.28
CA PHE A 110 0.78 -12.66 6.84
C PHE A 110 -0.34 -13.42 7.55
N ARG A 111 -0.05 -14.08 8.69
CA ARG A 111 -1.03 -14.91 9.42
C ARG A 111 -2.00 -14.10 10.28
N HIS A 112 -1.77 -12.79 10.42
CA HIS A 112 -2.54 -11.91 11.27
C HIS A 112 -3.00 -10.64 10.52
N CYS A 113 -3.65 -9.71 11.20
CA CYS A 113 -3.87 -8.39 10.62
C CYS A 113 -2.63 -7.52 10.84
N PRO A 114 -2.35 -6.55 9.95
CA PRO A 114 -1.24 -5.60 10.11
C PRO A 114 -1.22 -4.95 11.50
N VAL A 115 -0.02 -4.71 12.03
CA VAL A 115 0.17 -4.00 13.31
C VAL A 115 0.28 -2.50 13.02
N LEU A 116 -0.79 -1.76 13.32
CA LEU A 116 -0.89 -0.32 12.98
C LEU A 116 -0.18 0.60 13.99
N ASP A 117 0.17 0.08 15.16
CA ASP A 117 0.84 0.85 16.22
C ASP A 117 2.35 0.99 15.98
N SER A 118 2.87 0.38 14.91
CA SER A 118 4.26 0.54 14.48
C SER A 118 4.37 1.73 13.53
N PRO A 119 5.09 2.80 13.91
CA PRO A 119 5.25 3.95 13.04
C PRO A 119 5.96 3.52 11.75
N ILE A 120 5.31 3.75 10.61
CA ILE A 120 5.98 3.78 9.32
C ILE A 120 6.66 5.14 9.27
N ASP A 121 7.99 5.17 9.13
CA ASP A 121 8.66 6.41 8.79
C ASP A 121 8.11 6.86 7.44
N GLY A 122 7.30 7.92 7.47
CA GLY A 122 6.54 8.38 6.32
C GLY A 122 7.42 8.86 5.17
N GLY A 123 8.75 8.91 5.38
CA GLY A 123 9.71 9.46 4.44
C GLY A 123 9.36 10.92 4.22
N TRP A 124 9.94 11.81 5.05
CA TRP A 124 9.72 13.25 4.85
C TRP A 124 10.13 13.62 3.43
N SER A 125 9.18 14.17 2.65
CA SER A 125 9.56 14.90 1.44
C SER A 125 10.42 16.10 1.84
N ALA A 126 11.12 16.70 0.87
CA ALA A 126 11.66 18.04 1.09
C ALA A 126 10.52 18.95 1.60
N TRP A 127 10.85 19.80 2.58
CA TRP A 127 9.92 20.83 3.03
C TRP A 127 9.47 21.65 1.82
N SER A 128 8.16 21.92 1.74
CA SER A 128 7.71 23.00 0.87
C SER A 128 8.28 24.32 1.37
N GLU A 129 8.33 25.32 0.49
CA GLU A 129 8.57 26.69 0.93
C GLU A 129 7.59 27.10 2.04
N TRP A 130 8.05 27.95 2.95
CA TRP A 130 7.24 28.46 4.04
C TRP A 130 6.03 29.23 3.49
N SER A 131 4.84 28.91 4.00
CA SER A 131 3.62 29.66 3.71
C SER A 131 2.80 29.89 4.98
N VAL A 132 2.09 31.02 5.03
CA VAL A 132 1.26 31.39 6.18
C VAL A 132 -0.03 30.57 6.14
N CYS A 133 -0.32 29.85 7.22
CA CYS A 133 -1.57 29.12 7.34
C CYS A 133 -2.74 30.11 7.45
N ARG A 134 -3.68 30.05 6.50
CA ARG A 134 -4.89 30.86 6.55
C ARG A 134 -5.90 30.13 7.43
N GLN A 135 -6.07 30.59 8.66
CA GLN A 135 -7.13 30.11 9.55
C GLN A 135 -8.48 30.48 8.93
N VAL A 136 -9.18 29.48 8.38
CA VAL A 136 -10.57 29.65 7.94
C VAL A 136 -11.46 29.21 9.10
N GLY A 137 -11.99 30.19 9.83
CA GLY A 137 -12.95 29.97 10.90
C GLY A 137 -13.50 31.29 11.41
N THR A 138 -14.79 31.53 11.17
CA THR A 138 -15.63 32.55 11.81
C THR A 138 -16.36 31.93 12.99
#